data_AF-A0A1F4HF12-F1
#
_entry.id   AF-A0A1F4HF12-F1
#
_cell.length_a   1.000
_cell.length_b   1.000
_cell.length_c   1.000
_cell.angle_alpha   90.00
_cell.angle_beta   90.00
_cell.angle_gamma   90.00
#
_symmetry.space_group_name_H-M   'P 1'
#
loop_
_entity.id
_entity.type
_entity.pdbx_description
1 polymer ?
#
loop_
_entity_poly.entity_id
_entity_poly.type
_entity_poly.pdbx_seq_one_letter_code
_entity_poly.pdbx_strand_id
1 'polypeptide(L)'
;MNVQVIDPSATVLFWQTLARAFMPPMDAVVARAFVADLPDDLADLAEGLGLQAEADISALREQALHFVGPQALLLEYARLFLPPVGTVTLNLSRYVDGGGGLCMDALEAAYYAQGLVAGNRLHDLADHAARQFEFMAYLADRTPGAEDAFAQLCLAGALPRLVAQLARGDAASPYTALARIAALAVHDAEAAVAASPVRASRRHDQSLGVWRNCADCGKPYAREKEIRIMTLALEQAGLPAEHLARCPECRDRAQGFFTRAVG
;
A
#
# COMPACT_ATOMS: atom_id res chain seq x y z
N MET A 1 32.49 4.54 11.89
CA MET A 1 31.30 3.91 11.30
C MET A 1 31.50 3.95 9.79
N ASN A 2 31.75 2.79 9.17
CA ASN A 2 31.76 2.70 7.71
C ASN A 2 30.30 2.74 7.26
N VAL A 3 29.94 3.76 6.47
CA VAL A 3 28.66 3.76 5.75
C VAL A 3 28.80 2.68 4.68
N GLN A 4 28.14 1.55 4.88
CA GLN A 4 28.04 0.54 3.82
C GLN A 4 27.30 1.20 2.66
N VAL A 5 27.95 1.24 1.50
CA VAL A 5 27.32 1.71 0.26
C VAL A 5 26.36 0.60 -0.15
N ILE A 6 25.06 0.84 0.00
CA ILE A 6 24.01 -0.07 -0.45
C ILE A 6 24.11 -0.15 -1.98
N ASP A 7 24.18 -1.37 -2.53
CA ASP A 7 24.14 -1.59 -3.97
C ASP A 7 22.72 -1.29 -4.48
N PRO A 8 22.51 -0.24 -5.30
CA PRO A 8 21.18 0.12 -5.80
C PRO A 8 20.51 -1.02 -6.56
N SER A 9 21.29 -1.93 -7.16
CA SER A 9 20.75 -3.10 -7.85
C SER A 9 20.11 -4.12 -6.91
N ALA A 10 20.63 -4.25 -5.68
CA ALA A 10 20.05 -5.13 -4.66
C ALA A 10 18.67 -4.63 -4.21
N THR A 11 18.50 -3.32 -4.00
CA THR A 11 17.20 -2.72 -3.63
C THR A 11 16.15 -2.96 -4.71
N VAL A 12 16.51 -2.74 -5.98
CA VAL A 12 15.61 -2.98 -7.12
C VAL A 12 15.20 -4.44 -7.19
N LEU A 13 16.17 -5.37 -7.11
CA LEU A 13 15.89 -6.81 -7.16
C LEU A 13 15.04 -7.27 -5.98
N PHE A 14 15.32 -6.80 -4.77
CA PHE A 14 14.55 -7.12 -3.57
C PHE A 14 13.06 -6.77 -3.74
N TRP A 15 12.77 -5.54 -4.16
CA TRP A 15 11.39 -5.11 -4.36
C TRP A 15 10.69 -5.83 -5.52
N GLN A 16 11.40 -6.16 -6.61
CA GLN A 16 10.84 -6.97 -7.70
C GLN A 16 10.55 -8.41 -7.26
N THR A 17 11.42 -8.99 -6.45
CA THR A 17 11.25 -10.33 -5.90
C THR A 17 10.01 -10.39 -5.00
N LEU A 18 9.85 -9.41 -4.09
CA LEU A 18 8.64 -9.29 -3.29
C LEU A 18 7.39 -9.06 -4.14
N ALA A 19 7.45 -8.18 -5.15
CA ALA A 19 6.33 -7.93 -6.05
C ALA A 19 5.82 -9.23 -6.70
N ARG A 20 6.74 -10.07 -7.21
CA ARG A 20 6.40 -11.36 -7.81
C ARG A 20 5.88 -12.37 -6.79
N ALA A 21 6.48 -12.43 -5.61
CA ALA A 21 6.10 -13.36 -4.56
C ALA A 21 4.68 -13.09 -4.00
N PHE A 22 4.20 -11.85 -4.06
CA PHE A 22 2.83 -11.47 -3.68
C PHE A 22 1.79 -11.57 -4.81
N MET A 23 2.16 -12.09 -5.99
CA MET A 23 1.21 -12.43 -7.05
C MET A 23 0.73 -13.88 -6.91
N PRO A 24 -0.46 -14.23 -7.47
CA PRO A 24 -0.91 -15.62 -7.50
C PRO A 24 0.11 -16.49 -8.27
N PRO A 25 0.59 -17.61 -7.71
CA PRO A 25 1.56 -18.48 -8.35
C PRO A 25 0.88 -19.38 -9.40
N MET A 26 0.41 -18.78 -10.49
CA MET A 26 -0.38 -19.47 -11.53
C MET A 26 0.44 -20.48 -12.35
N ASP A 27 1.75 -20.29 -12.43
CA ASP A 27 2.68 -21.15 -13.17
C ASP A 27 3.43 -22.09 -12.20
N ALA A 28 3.50 -23.38 -12.56
CA ALA A 28 4.19 -24.38 -11.75
C ALA A 28 5.70 -24.12 -11.59
N VAL A 29 6.34 -23.44 -12.55
CA VAL A 29 7.73 -22.97 -12.44
C VAL A 29 7.84 -21.93 -11.35
N VAL A 30 6.94 -20.95 -11.33
CA VAL A 30 6.91 -19.89 -10.30
C VAL A 30 6.64 -20.49 -8.92
N ALA A 31 5.68 -21.42 -8.81
CA ALA A 31 5.40 -22.11 -7.55
C ALA A 31 6.62 -22.91 -7.04
N ARG A 32 7.37 -23.57 -7.94
CA ARG A 32 8.61 -24.26 -7.55
C ARG A 32 9.69 -23.29 -7.10
N ALA A 33 9.90 -22.19 -7.84
CA ALA A 33 10.89 -21.19 -7.49
C ALA A 33 10.58 -20.52 -6.14
N PHE A 34 9.29 -20.28 -5.84
CA PHE A 34 8.86 -19.77 -4.54
C PHE A 34 9.26 -20.69 -3.39
N VAL A 35 9.19 -22.01 -3.58
CA VAL A 35 9.52 -22.99 -2.52
C VAL A 35 11.02 -23.27 -2.44
N ALA A 36 11.68 -23.41 -3.59
CA ALA A 36 13.06 -23.89 -3.66
C ALA A 36 14.11 -22.78 -3.63
N ASP A 37 13.84 -21.65 -4.29
CA ASP A 37 14.86 -20.66 -4.62
C ASP A 37 14.63 -19.33 -3.86
N LEU A 38 13.37 -18.90 -3.73
CA LEU A 38 13.01 -17.59 -3.15
C LEU A 38 13.59 -17.33 -1.75
N PRO A 39 13.61 -18.28 -0.78
CA PRO A 39 14.19 -18.00 0.53
C PRO A 39 15.69 -17.70 0.48
N ASP A 40 16.43 -18.35 -0.42
CA ASP A 40 17.87 -18.13 -0.57
C ASP A 40 18.14 -16.83 -1.34
N ASP A 41 17.38 -16.56 -2.40
CA ASP A 41 17.43 -15.27 -3.12
C ASP A 41 17.16 -14.09 -2.18
N LEU A 42 16.16 -14.21 -1.28
CA LEU A 42 15.85 -13.19 -0.29
C LEU A 42 16.93 -13.07 0.80
N ALA A 43 17.64 -14.15 1.13
CA ALA A 43 18.78 -14.11 2.06
C ALA A 43 19.92 -13.26 1.50
N ASP A 44 20.33 -13.54 0.27
CA ASP A 44 21.42 -12.83 -0.39
C ASP A 44 21.06 -11.34 -0.56
N LEU A 45 19.82 -11.05 -0.97
CA LEU A 45 19.34 -9.67 -1.14
C LEU A 45 19.22 -8.95 0.22
N ALA A 46 18.70 -9.60 1.25
CA ALA A 46 18.59 -9.02 2.58
C ALA A 46 19.97 -8.71 3.19
N GLU A 47 20.95 -9.60 3.03
CA GLU A 47 22.34 -9.38 3.44
C GLU A 47 22.94 -8.17 2.71
N GLY A 48 22.76 -8.09 1.39
CA GLY A 48 23.23 -6.97 0.57
C GLY A 48 22.62 -5.61 0.97
N LEU A 49 21.42 -5.64 1.56
CA LEU A 49 20.72 -4.47 2.10
C LEU A 49 21.01 -4.20 3.59
N GLY A 50 21.72 -5.11 4.28
CA GLY A 50 21.95 -5.00 5.72
C GLY A 50 20.71 -5.29 6.59
N LEU A 51 19.70 -5.96 6.04
CA LEU A 51 18.46 -6.27 6.75
C LEU A 51 18.65 -7.46 7.70
N GLN A 52 18.21 -7.30 8.95
CA GLN A 52 18.21 -8.36 9.97
C GLN A 52 16.98 -9.29 9.81
N ALA A 53 16.93 -10.01 8.69
CA ALA A 53 15.79 -10.83 8.27
C ALA A 53 15.99 -12.35 8.44
N GLU A 54 17.09 -12.79 9.07
CA GLU A 54 17.52 -14.19 9.09
C GLU A 54 16.47 -15.12 9.72
N ALA A 55 15.82 -14.67 10.79
CA ALA A 55 14.78 -15.45 11.46
C ALA A 55 13.53 -15.63 10.58
N ASP A 56 13.10 -14.56 9.90
CA ASP A 56 11.93 -14.61 9.03
C ASP A 56 12.21 -15.37 7.73
N ILE A 57 13.42 -15.30 7.20
CA ILE A 57 13.86 -16.09 6.03
C ILE A 57 13.94 -17.58 6.37
N SER A 58 14.46 -17.92 7.55
CA SER A 58 14.46 -19.31 8.02
C SER A 58 13.03 -19.85 8.17
N ALA A 59 12.12 -19.04 8.73
CA ALA A 59 10.71 -19.38 8.82
C ALA A 59 10.07 -19.54 7.44
N LEU A 60 10.34 -18.64 6.49
CA LEU A 60 9.85 -18.76 5.11
C LEU A 60 10.30 -20.08 4.47
N ARG A 61 11.59 -20.44 4.62
CA ARG A 61 12.16 -21.68 4.10
C ARG A 61 11.45 -22.91 4.68
N GLU A 62 11.32 -22.98 6.00
CA GLU A 62 10.64 -24.10 6.67
C GLU A 62 9.17 -24.21 6.23
N GLN A 63 8.45 -23.09 6.22
CA GLN A 63 7.03 -23.05 5.92
C GLN A 63 6.73 -23.39 4.46
N ALA A 64 7.55 -22.90 3.52
CA ALA A 64 7.37 -23.14 2.10
C ALA A 64 7.51 -24.63 1.73
N LEU A 65 8.37 -25.39 2.44
CA LEU A 65 8.55 -26.83 2.22
C LEU A 65 7.28 -27.66 2.45
N HIS A 66 6.29 -27.15 3.18
CA HIS A 66 5.00 -27.83 3.35
C HIS A 66 4.13 -27.82 2.09
N PHE A 67 4.40 -26.94 1.12
CA PHE A 67 3.58 -26.75 -0.07
C PHE A 67 4.17 -27.51 -1.28
N VAL A 68 4.26 -28.83 -1.14
CA VAL A 68 4.75 -29.73 -2.20
C VAL A 68 3.66 -29.96 -3.25
N GLY A 69 3.95 -29.61 -4.50
CA GLY A 69 3.09 -29.90 -5.64
C GLY A 69 2.68 -28.64 -6.42
N PRO A 70 2.27 -28.80 -7.69
CA PRO A 70 2.13 -27.68 -8.63
C PRO A 70 1.03 -26.68 -8.25
N GLN A 71 0.11 -27.04 -7.37
CA GLN A 71 -1.05 -26.22 -7.00
C GLN A 71 -1.15 -25.94 -5.49
N ALA A 72 -0.32 -26.57 -4.65
CA ALA A 72 -0.44 -26.44 -3.20
C ALA A 72 -0.30 -24.98 -2.75
N LEU A 73 0.67 -24.26 -3.29
CA LEU A 73 0.89 -22.84 -3.01
C LEU A 73 -0.23 -21.95 -3.57
N LEU A 74 -0.78 -22.29 -4.75
CA LEU A 74 -1.91 -21.53 -5.32
C LEU A 74 -3.18 -21.68 -4.47
N LEU A 75 -3.44 -22.88 -3.93
CA LEU A 75 -4.55 -23.11 -3.00
C LEU A 75 -4.37 -22.33 -1.71
N GLU A 76 -3.14 -22.26 -1.19
CA GLU A 76 -2.82 -21.44 -0.03
C GLU A 76 -3.02 -19.95 -0.30
N TYR A 77 -2.52 -19.46 -1.43
CA TYR A 77 -2.75 -18.09 -1.88
C TYR A 77 -4.26 -17.78 -1.99
N ALA A 78 -5.02 -18.69 -2.62
CA ALA A 78 -6.45 -18.53 -2.80
C ALA A 78 -7.20 -18.50 -1.45
N ARG A 79 -6.83 -19.39 -0.52
CA ARG A 79 -7.38 -19.45 0.84
C ARG A 79 -7.16 -18.14 1.60
N LEU A 80 -5.99 -17.52 1.45
CA LEU A 80 -5.65 -16.30 2.17
C LEU A 80 -6.24 -15.05 1.52
N PHE A 81 -6.12 -14.91 0.20
CA PHE A 81 -6.28 -13.61 -0.47
C PHE A 81 -7.47 -13.52 -1.42
N LEU A 82 -7.98 -14.64 -1.93
CA LEU A 82 -9.00 -14.63 -2.98
C LEU A 82 -10.42 -14.83 -2.42
N PRO A 83 -11.40 -14.00 -2.82
CA PRO A 83 -12.79 -14.21 -2.42
C PRO A 83 -13.35 -15.51 -3.01
N PRO A 84 -14.36 -16.14 -2.36
CA PRO A 84 -15.09 -15.66 -1.18
C PRO A 84 -14.48 -16.08 0.16
N VAL A 85 -13.45 -16.92 0.16
CA VAL A 85 -12.87 -17.51 1.38
C VAL A 85 -11.73 -16.69 1.98
N GLY A 86 -11.10 -15.84 1.16
CA GLY A 86 -9.98 -15.00 1.53
C GLY A 86 -10.24 -14.21 2.80
N THR A 87 -9.40 -14.42 3.80
CA THR A 87 -9.50 -13.77 5.12
C THR A 87 -8.65 -12.52 5.23
N VAL A 88 -7.77 -12.29 4.26
CA VAL A 88 -6.78 -11.21 4.20
C VAL A 88 -6.91 -10.53 2.82
N THR A 89 -6.64 -9.23 2.76
CA THR A 89 -6.67 -8.48 1.49
C THR A 89 -5.27 -7.97 1.16
N LEU A 90 -4.90 -8.00 -0.12
CA LEU A 90 -3.64 -7.40 -0.59
C LEU A 90 -3.82 -5.95 -1.04
N ASN A 91 -5.03 -5.39 -0.94
CA ASN A 91 -5.31 -3.98 -1.19
C ASN A 91 -4.96 -3.17 0.07
N LEU A 92 -3.74 -2.66 0.10
CA LEU A 92 -3.12 -2.22 1.34
C LEU A 92 -3.73 -0.94 1.93
N SER A 93 -4.40 -0.12 1.13
CA SER A 93 -5.10 1.07 1.61
C SER A 93 -6.13 0.73 2.69
N ARG A 94 -6.74 -0.47 2.63
CA ARG A 94 -7.70 -0.96 3.63
C ARG A 94 -7.12 -1.04 5.04
N TYR A 95 -5.81 -1.28 5.16
CA TYR A 95 -5.12 -1.29 6.46
C TYR A 95 -4.82 0.11 6.98
N VAL A 96 -4.82 1.13 6.14
CA VAL A 96 -4.44 2.50 6.50
C VAL A 96 -5.67 3.33 6.83
N ASP A 97 -6.67 3.32 5.96
CA ASP A 97 -7.87 4.17 6.07
C ASP A 97 -9.19 3.39 5.94
N GLY A 98 -9.15 2.05 6.00
CA GLY A 98 -10.34 1.21 5.86
C GLY A 98 -10.90 1.14 4.44
N GLY A 99 -10.18 1.67 3.43
CA GLY A 99 -10.68 1.84 2.07
C GLY A 99 -11.37 3.19 1.86
N GLY A 100 -11.06 4.19 2.68
CA GLY A 100 -11.64 5.53 2.68
C GLY A 100 -11.15 6.43 1.53
N GLY A 101 -10.28 5.93 0.66
CA GLY A 101 -9.87 6.59 -0.59
C GLY A 101 -8.74 7.61 -0.45
N LEU A 102 -8.45 8.13 0.74
CA LEU A 102 -7.38 9.11 0.94
C LEU A 102 -5.99 8.52 0.67
N CYS A 103 -5.75 7.29 1.12
CA CYS A 103 -4.52 6.57 0.83
C CYS A 103 -4.41 6.26 -0.68
N MET A 104 -5.51 5.83 -1.30
CA MET A 104 -5.59 5.59 -2.75
C MET A 104 -5.24 6.83 -3.57
N ASP A 105 -5.86 7.98 -3.24
CA ASP A 105 -5.60 9.25 -3.91
C ASP A 105 -4.12 9.67 -3.79
N ALA A 106 -3.49 9.42 -2.65
CA ALA A 106 -2.07 9.70 -2.44
C ALA A 106 -1.17 8.79 -3.30
N LEU A 107 -1.51 7.50 -3.39
CA LEU A 107 -0.82 6.54 -4.24
C LEU A 107 -0.96 6.92 -5.73
N GLU A 108 -2.18 7.20 -6.20
CA GLU A 108 -2.45 7.66 -7.56
C GLU A 108 -1.67 8.93 -7.92
N ALA A 109 -1.61 9.91 -7.00
CA ALA A 109 -0.82 11.11 -7.19
C ALA A 109 0.69 10.82 -7.31
N ALA A 110 1.20 9.88 -6.51
CA ALA A 110 2.60 9.46 -6.58
C ALA A 110 2.94 8.75 -7.91
N TYR A 111 2.06 7.88 -8.40
CA TYR A 111 2.18 7.26 -9.72
C TYR A 111 2.19 8.31 -10.84
N TYR A 112 1.22 9.23 -10.80
CA TYR A 112 1.09 10.28 -11.80
C TYR A 112 2.32 11.21 -11.83
N ALA A 113 2.90 11.53 -10.67
CA ALA A 113 4.12 12.33 -10.58
C ALA A 113 5.33 11.68 -11.28
N GLN A 114 5.32 10.35 -11.43
CA GLN A 114 6.32 9.59 -12.18
C GLN A 114 5.92 9.33 -13.64
N GLY A 115 4.84 9.95 -14.12
CA GLY A 115 4.30 9.75 -15.47
C GLY A 115 3.60 8.39 -15.66
N LEU A 116 3.35 7.65 -14.59
CA LEU A 116 2.61 6.39 -14.65
C LEU A 116 1.11 6.69 -14.57
N VAL A 117 0.41 6.39 -15.65
CA VAL A 117 -1.05 6.46 -15.70
C VAL A 117 -1.58 5.04 -15.60
N ALA A 118 -2.65 4.84 -14.86
CA ALA A 118 -3.36 3.57 -14.86
C ALA A 118 -3.86 3.28 -16.29
N GLY A 119 -3.15 2.43 -17.04
CA GLY A 119 -3.60 1.94 -18.32
C GLY A 119 -4.81 1.02 -18.19
N ASN A 120 -5.61 0.93 -19.26
CA ASN A 120 -6.80 0.07 -19.37
C ASN A 120 -6.52 -1.45 -19.21
N ARG A 121 -5.27 -1.84 -18.92
CA ARG A 121 -4.80 -3.22 -18.72
C ARG A 121 -4.21 -3.47 -17.33
N LEU A 122 -4.26 -2.52 -16.40
CA LEU A 122 -3.89 -2.84 -15.02
C LEU A 122 -4.95 -3.76 -14.42
N HIS A 123 -4.56 -5.03 -14.23
CA HIS A 123 -5.42 -6.05 -13.63
C HIS A 123 -5.69 -5.81 -12.13
N ASP A 124 -4.88 -4.99 -11.46
CA ASP A 124 -4.97 -4.73 -10.03
C ASP A 124 -5.05 -3.24 -9.70
N LEU A 125 -5.64 -2.95 -8.54
CA LEU A 125 -5.75 -1.60 -7.99
C LEU A 125 -4.38 -1.03 -7.65
N ALA A 126 -4.30 0.31 -7.65
CA ALA A 126 -3.11 1.07 -7.29
C ALA A 126 -2.54 0.71 -5.90
N ASP A 127 -3.35 0.19 -4.98
CA ASP A 127 -2.89 -0.18 -3.64
C ASP A 127 -2.58 -1.67 -3.46
N HIS A 128 -2.66 -2.49 -4.51
CA HIS A 128 -2.30 -3.90 -4.39
C HIS A 128 -0.83 -4.04 -3.97
N ALA A 129 -0.52 -4.92 -3.02
CA ALA A 129 0.83 -5.07 -2.45
C ALA A 129 1.90 -5.27 -3.53
N ALA A 130 1.66 -6.18 -4.47
CA ALA A 130 2.57 -6.42 -5.60
C ALA A 130 2.82 -5.17 -6.46
N ARG A 131 1.79 -4.34 -6.68
CA ARG A 131 1.91 -3.08 -7.43
C ARG A 131 2.73 -2.04 -6.69
N GLN A 132 2.54 -1.93 -5.38
CA GLN A 132 3.32 -1.02 -4.58
C GLN A 132 4.79 -1.44 -4.55
N PHE A 133 5.11 -2.74 -4.41
CA PHE A 133 6.48 -3.24 -4.47
C PHE A 133 7.12 -3.06 -5.86
N GLU A 134 6.37 -3.30 -6.95
CA GLU A 134 6.86 -3.02 -8.30
C GLU A 134 7.25 -1.53 -8.47
N PHE A 135 6.46 -0.64 -7.88
CA PHE A 135 6.76 0.80 -7.92
C PHE A 135 7.92 1.19 -7.00
N MET A 136 8.09 0.54 -5.85
CA MET A 136 9.29 0.69 -5.02
C MET A 136 10.55 0.36 -5.83
N ALA A 137 10.54 -0.76 -6.57
CA ALA A 137 11.65 -1.12 -7.45
C ALA A 137 11.88 -0.08 -8.55
N TYR A 138 10.81 0.42 -9.18
CA TYR A 138 10.89 1.47 -10.20
C TYR A 138 11.49 2.78 -9.65
N LEU A 139 11.12 3.17 -8.43
CA LEU A 139 11.66 4.38 -7.79
C LEU A 139 13.14 4.20 -7.44
N ALA A 140 13.51 3.06 -6.85
CA ALA A 140 14.89 2.76 -6.47
C ALA A 140 15.85 2.79 -7.68
N ASP A 141 15.40 2.32 -8.85
CA ASP A 141 16.18 2.34 -10.09
C ASP A 141 16.43 3.77 -10.62
N ARG A 142 15.43 4.65 -10.50
CA ARG A 142 15.48 6.00 -11.10
C ARG A 142 16.01 7.07 -10.17
N THR A 143 15.69 6.98 -8.90
CA THR A 143 16.01 8.00 -7.89
C THR A 143 16.16 7.30 -6.55
N PRO A 144 17.35 6.74 -6.26
CA PRO A 144 17.61 6.05 -4.99
C PRO A 144 17.18 6.88 -3.78
N GLY A 145 16.43 6.26 -2.86
CA GLY A 145 15.82 6.87 -1.67
C GLY A 145 14.44 7.50 -1.89
N ALA A 146 13.95 7.61 -3.13
CA ALA A 146 12.58 8.09 -3.38
C ALA A 146 11.51 7.07 -2.95
N GLU A 147 11.88 5.79 -2.94
CA GLU A 147 11.07 4.67 -2.48
C GLU A 147 10.70 4.80 -1.00
N ASP A 148 11.58 5.36 -0.14
CA ASP A 148 11.29 5.56 1.29
C ASP A 148 10.11 6.52 1.48
N ALA A 149 10.12 7.63 0.75
CA ALA A 149 9.03 8.61 0.79
C ALA A 149 7.71 8.02 0.27
N PHE A 150 7.76 7.11 -0.70
CA PHE A 150 6.59 6.39 -1.18
C PHE A 150 6.08 5.36 -0.15
N ALA A 151 6.97 4.60 0.49
CA ALA A 151 6.61 3.63 1.51
C ALA A 151 5.81 4.25 2.66
N GLN A 152 6.11 5.51 3.02
CA GLN A 152 5.38 6.28 4.02
C GLN A 152 3.91 6.57 3.67
N LEU A 153 3.53 6.53 2.39
CA LEU A 153 2.15 6.79 1.98
C LEU A 153 1.19 5.66 2.39
N CYS A 154 1.69 4.42 2.42
CA CYS A 154 0.85 3.24 2.65
C CYS A 154 1.58 2.11 3.36
N LEU A 155 2.71 1.63 2.80
CA LEU A 155 3.40 0.42 3.24
C LEU A 155 3.77 0.43 4.73
N ALA A 156 4.33 1.54 5.21
CA ALA A 156 4.72 1.74 6.62
C ALA A 156 3.58 1.44 7.60
N GLY A 157 2.38 1.94 7.30
CA GLY A 157 1.20 1.70 8.12
C GLY A 157 0.52 0.36 7.83
N ALA A 158 0.58 -0.12 6.58
CA ALA A 158 -0.17 -1.28 6.14
C ALA A 158 0.49 -2.61 6.49
N LEU A 159 1.81 -2.75 6.27
CA LEU A 159 2.51 -4.04 6.39
C LEU A 159 2.46 -4.63 7.81
N PRO A 160 2.64 -3.87 8.91
CA PRO A 160 2.50 -4.42 10.25
C PRO A 160 1.09 -4.98 10.52
N ARG A 161 0.06 -4.35 9.96
CA ARG A 161 -1.33 -4.78 10.11
C ARG A 161 -1.65 -6.00 9.24
N LEU A 162 -1.08 -6.05 8.03
CA LEU A 162 -1.12 -7.23 7.17
C LEU A 162 -0.48 -8.44 7.87
N VAL A 163 0.73 -8.27 8.42
CA VAL A 163 1.42 -9.30 9.22
C VAL A 163 0.55 -9.78 10.38
N ALA A 164 -0.04 -8.85 11.15
CA ALA A 164 -0.91 -9.19 12.27
C ALA A 164 -2.19 -9.93 11.85
N GLN A 165 -2.73 -9.64 10.66
CA GLN A 165 -3.91 -10.36 10.14
C GLN A 165 -3.53 -11.76 9.62
N LEU A 166 -2.43 -11.87 8.87
CA LEU A 166 -1.90 -13.14 8.40
C LEU A 166 -1.57 -14.06 9.58
N ALA A 167 -0.87 -13.56 10.59
CA ALA A 167 -0.51 -14.35 11.78
C ALA A 167 -1.73 -14.85 12.58
N ARG A 168 -2.85 -14.10 12.57
CA ARG A 168 -4.11 -14.55 13.19
C ARG A 168 -4.82 -15.63 12.38
N GLY A 169 -4.68 -15.60 11.06
CA GLY A 169 -5.25 -16.63 10.19
C GLY A 169 -4.41 -17.90 10.20
N ASP A 170 -3.10 -17.75 9.97
CA ASP A 170 -2.13 -18.84 9.92
C ASP A 170 -0.69 -18.31 10.05
N ALA A 171 -0.14 -18.39 11.26
CA ALA A 171 1.25 -17.99 11.51
C ALA A 171 2.29 -18.88 10.80
N ALA A 172 1.90 -20.10 10.40
CA ALA A 172 2.75 -21.06 9.70
C ALA A 172 2.68 -20.91 8.17
N SER A 173 1.89 -19.97 7.65
CA SER A 173 1.87 -19.70 6.21
C SER A 173 3.15 -18.98 5.76
N PRO A 174 3.77 -19.38 4.63
CA PRO A 174 4.96 -18.70 4.11
C PRO A 174 4.70 -17.23 3.76
N TYR A 175 3.45 -16.87 3.44
CA TYR A 175 3.07 -15.48 3.20
C TYR A 175 3.15 -14.61 4.46
N THR A 176 3.01 -15.21 5.65
CA THR A 176 3.20 -14.49 6.92
C THR A 176 4.66 -14.10 7.12
N ALA A 177 5.60 -15.02 6.86
CA ALA A 177 7.03 -14.72 6.90
C ALA A 177 7.44 -13.70 5.83
N LEU A 178 6.93 -13.88 4.59
CA LEU A 178 7.18 -12.95 3.49
C LEU A 178 6.71 -11.52 3.81
N ALA A 179 5.55 -11.36 4.43
CA ALA A 179 5.04 -10.06 4.87
C ALA A 179 5.89 -9.43 5.99
N ARG A 180 6.48 -10.24 6.88
CA ARG A 180 7.42 -9.75 7.91
C ARG A 180 8.71 -9.24 7.29
N ILE A 181 9.28 -9.96 6.32
CA ILE A 181 10.46 -9.51 5.57
C ILE A 181 10.18 -8.16 4.89
N ALA A 182 9.04 -8.00 4.23
CA ALA A 182 8.65 -6.73 3.63
C ALA A 182 8.49 -5.61 4.66
N ALA A 183 7.88 -5.90 5.82
CA ALA A 183 7.72 -4.92 6.90
C ALA A 183 9.06 -4.47 7.50
N LEU A 184 10.00 -5.40 7.69
CA LEU A 184 11.36 -5.09 8.16
C LEU A 184 12.07 -4.11 7.23
N ALA A 185 12.01 -4.36 5.91
CA ALA A 185 12.64 -3.49 4.91
C ALA A 185 12.09 -2.06 4.94
N VAL A 186 10.78 -1.88 5.21
CA VAL A 186 10.18 -0.54 5.33
C VAL A 186 10.52 0.14 6.66
N HIS A 187 10.60 -0.61 7.76
CA HIS A 187 10.93 -0.04 9.07
C HIS A 187 12.40 0.38 9.22
N ASP A 188 13.33 -0.34 8.61
CA ASP A 188 14.74 0.06 8.66
C ASP A 188 14.98 1.37 7.89
N ALA A 189 14.29 1.54 6.75
CA ALA A 189 14.24 2.79 6.02
C ALA A 189 13.64 3.94 6.86
N GLU A 190 12.61 3.68 7.67
CA GLU A 190 12.07 4.68 8.59
C GLU A 190 13.07 5.12 9.65
N ALA A 191 13.80 4.18 10.25
CA ALA A 191 14.81 4.51 11.24
C ALA A 191 15.91 5.39 10.64
N ALA A 192 16.29 5.15 9.38
CA ALA A 192 17.22 5.98 8.63
C ALA A 192 16.66 7.38 8.33
N VAL A 193 15.38 7.50 7.93
CA VAL A 193 14.74 8.78 7.59
C VAL A 193 14.35 9.60 8.81
N ALA A 194 13.93 8.99 9.91
CA ALA A 194 13.56 9.69 11.15
C ALA A 194 14.75 10.37 11.84
N ALA A 195 15.98 9.96 11.52
CA ALA A 195 17.20 10.68 11.88
C ALA A 195 17.36 12.02 11.11
N SER A 196 16.57 12.23 10.05
CA SER A 196 16.39 13.52 9.38
C SER A 196 15.14 14.25 9.88
N PRO A 197 15.17 15.59 10.04
CA PRO A 197 14.04 16.34 10.58
C PRO A 197 12.80 16.25 9.65
N VAL A 198 11.81 15.48 10.08
CA VAL A 198 10.55 15.24 9.35
C VAL A 198 9.74 16.53 9.23
N ARG A 199 9.32 16.87 8.00
CA ARG A 199 8.34 17.94 7.73
C ARG A 199 6.93 17.47 8.04
N ALA A 200 6.17 18.33 8.73
CA ALA A 200 4.82 18.06 9.22
C ALA A 200 3.83 17.55 8.15
N SER A 201 2.93 16.68 8.61
CA SER A 201 1.72 16.14 7.98
C SER A 201 1.14 16.97 6.83
N ARG A 202 1.23 16.44 5.60
CA ARG A 202 0.65 17.01 4.36
C ARG A 202 -0.86 16.79 4.21
N ARG A 203 -1.57 16.32 5.25
CA ARG A 203 -3.03 16.07 5.16
C ARG A 203 -3.86 17.32 4.84
N HIS A 204 -3.29 18.51 4.95
CA HIS A 204 -3.95 19.79 4.62
C HIS A 204 -3.22 20.54 3.50
N ASP A 205 -2.43 19.84 2.69
CA ASP A 205 -1.73 20.46 1.58
C ASP A 205 -2.73 20.86 0.49
N GLN A 206 -3.11 22.14 0.50
CA GLN A 206 -4.01 22.73 -0.48
C GLN A 206 -3.39 22.79 -1.88
N SER A 207 -2.10 22.49 -2.04
CA SER A 207 -1.44 22.46 -3.35
C SER A 207 -1.73 21.18 -4.17
N LEU A 208 -2.29 20.14 -3.53
CA LEU A 208 -2.60 18.88 -4.20
C LEU A 208 -4.07 18.83 -4.67
N GLY A 209 -4.27 19.07 -5.98
CA GLY A 209 -5.55 18.92 -6.67
C GLY A 209 -6.44 20.17 -6.67
N VAL A 210 -7.55 20.10 -7.40
CA VAL A 210 -8.55 21.18 -7.46
C VAL A 210 -9.51 21.03 -6.28
N TRP A 211 -9.50 22.01 -5.38
CA TRP A 211 -10.42 22.07 -4.25
C TRP A 211 -11.74 22.68 -4.67
N ARG A 212 -12.83 22.12 -4.13
CA ARG A 212 -14.15 22.73 -4.24
C ARG A 212 -14.37 23.66 -3.06
N ASN A 213 -14.81 24.87 -3.39
CA ASN A 213 -15.11 25.90 -2.41
C ASN A 213 -16.60 25.89 -2.10
N CYS A 214 -16.95 26.13 -0.84
CA CYS A 214 -18.33 26.25 -0.40
C CYS A 214 -19.01 27.42 -1.10
N ALA A 215 -20.19 27.19 -1.69
CA ALA A 215 -20.97 28.24 -2.35
C ALA A 215 -21.41 29.37 -1.40
N ASP A 216 -21.54 29.08 -0.10
CA ASP A 216 -21.99 30.05 0.89
C ASP A 216 -20.82 30.83 1.53
N CYS A 217 -19.76 30.15 1.95
CA CYS A 217 -18.66 30.77 2.71
C CYS A 217 -17.33 30.88 1.96
N GLY A 218 -17.23 30.33 0.74
CA GLY A 218 -16.04 30.35 -0.09
C GLY A 218 -14.86 29.49 0.39
N LYS A 219 -14.95 28.88 1.57
CA LYS A 219 -13.86 28.04 2.11
C LYS A 219 -13.73 26.72 1.34
N PRO A 220 -12.50 26.23 1.07
CA PRO A 220 -12.29 24.89 0.53
C PRO A 220 -12.71 23.86 1.57
N TYR A 221 -13.42 22.81 1.16
CA TYR A 221 -13.90 21.79 2.12
C TYR A 221 -13.85 20.35 1.62
N ALA A 222 -13.72 20.13 0.31
CA ALA A 222 -13.55 18.81 -0.28
C ALA A 222 -12.83 18.94 -1.62
N ARG A 223 -12.27 17.85 -2.14
CA ARG A 223 -11.68 17.83 -3.48
C ARG A 223 -12.79 17.76 -4.53
N GLU A 224 -12.56 18.38 -5.68
CA GLU A 224 -13.53 18.38 -6.78
C GLU A 224 -13.81 16.96 -7.30
N LYS A 225 -12.80 16.06 -7.28
CA LYS A 225 -12.95 14.63 -7.62
C LYS A 225 -13.95 13.94 -6.68
N GLU A 226 -13.80 14.12 -5.37
CA GLU A 226 -14.67 13.51 -4.35
C GLU A 226 -16.12 14.01 -4.50
N ILE A 227 -16.31 15.31 -4.76
CA ILE A 227 -17.64 15.88 -4.96
C ILE A 227 -18.30 15.30 -6.20
N ARG A 228 -17.57 15.15 -7.31
CA ARG A 228 -18.12 14.49 -8.51
C ARG A 228 -18.52 13.03 -8.27
N ILE A 229 -17.71 12.28 -7.52
CA ILE A 229 -18.03 10.89 -7.15
C ILE A 229 -19.33 10.85 -6.34
N MET A 230 -19.46 11.71 -5.33
CA MET A 230 -20.67 11.79 -4.51
C MET A 230 -21.89 12.25 -5.31
N THR A 231 -21.75 13.26 -6.18
CA THR A 231 -22.83 13.72 -7.07
C THR A 231 -23.32 12.60 -7.98
N LEU A 232 -22.41 11.90 -8.65
CA LEU A 232 -22.75 10.79 -9.55
C LEU A 232 -23.48 9.67 -8.79
N ALA A 233 -23.01 9.31 -7.59
CA ALA A 233 -23.65 8.27 -6.77
C ALA A 233 -25.08 8.67 -6.35
N LEU A 234 -25.33 9.94 -6.02
CA LEU A 234 -26.66 10.43 -5.69
C LEU A 234 -27.58 10.46 -6.91
N GLU A 235 -27.08 10.91 -8.07
CA GLU A 235 -27.84 10.93 -9.32
C GLU A 235 -28.28 9.52 -9.74
N GLN A 236 -27.38 8.54 -9.63
CA GLN A 236 -27.70 7.12 -9.89
C GLN A 236 -28.77 6.56 -8.96
N ALA A 237 -28.87 7.09 -7.73
CA ALA A 237 -29.91 6.74 -6.77
C ALA A 237 -31.21 7.57 -6.93
N GLY A 238 -31.27 8.49 -7.89
CA GLY A 238 -32.40 9.42 -8.07
C GLY A 238 -32.51 10.45 -6.94
N LEU A 239 -31.41 10.78 -6.27
CA LEU A 239 -31.35 11.72 -5.15
C LEU A 239 -30.76 13.07 -5.57
N PRO A 240 -31.24 14.19 -4.99
CA PRO A 240 -30.71 15.53 -5.24
C PRO A 240 -29.29 15.72 -4.68
N ALA A 241 -28.41 16.36 -5.45
CA ALA A 241 -27.00 16.59 -5.10
C ALA A 241 -26.65 18.06 -4.81
N GLU A 242 -27.61 18.98 -4.85
CA GLU A 242 -27.39 20.43 -4.67
C GLU A 242 -26.77 20.76 -3.30
N HIS A 243 -27.05 19.92 -2.30
CA HIS A 243 -26.49 20.07 -0.96
C HIS A 243 -24.96 19.88 -0.90
N LEU A 244 -24.37 19.21 -1.91
CA LEU A 244 -22.91 19.09 -2.09
C LEU A 244 -22.27 20.35 -2.68
N ALA A 245 -22.99 21.46 -2.81
CA ALA A 245 -22.40 22.77 -3.10
C ALA A 245 -21.90 23.49 -1.84
N ARG A 246 -22.29 23.03 -0.64
CA ARG A 246 -22.00 23.68 0.65
C ARG A 246 -21.12 22.79 1.51
N CYS A 247 -20.22 23.41 2.28
CA CYS A 247 -19.44 22.69 3.29
C CYS A 247 -20.36 22.17 4.41
N PRO A 248 -19.92 21.15 5.18
CA PRO A 248 -20.69 20.59 6.28
C PRO A 248 -21.19 21.66 7.27
N GLU A 249 -20.33 22.61 7.65
CA GLU A 249 -20.71 23.69 8.59
C GLU A 249 -21.86 24.57 8.07
N CYS A 250 -21.81 24.99 6.81
CA CYS A 250 -22.86 25.83 6.21
C CYS A 250 -24.16 25.05 5.99
N ARG A 251 -24.06 23.77 5.60
CA ARG A 251 -25.20 22.88 5.44
C ARG A 251 -25.92 22.66 6.76
N ASP A 252 -25.17 22.32 7.81
CA ASP A 252 -25.74 22.01 9.12
C ASP A 252 -26.37 23.27 9.74
N ARG A 253 -25.78 24.44 9.51
CA ARG A 253 -26.39 25.73 9.87
C ARG A 253 -27.72 25.97 9.14
N ALA A 254 -27.76 25.75 7.83
CA ALA A 254 -28.98 25.92 7.03
C ALA A 254 -30.11 24.96 7.43
N GLN A 255 -29.76 23.77 7.92
CA GLN A 255 -30.70 22.77 8.42
C GLN A 255 -31.09 22.98 9.90
N GLY A 256 -30.52 23.99 10.57
CA GLY A 256 -30.83 24.31 11.96
C GLY A 256 -30.18 23.39 13.00
N PHE A 257 -29.19 22.57 12.62
CA PHE A 257 -28.52 21.63 13.53
C PHE A 257 -27.59 22.33 14.53
N PHE A 258 -27.14 23.56 14.24
CA PHE A 258 -26.35 24.36 15.16
C PHE A 258 -27.02 25.73 15.43
N THR A 259 -27.70 25.84 16.58
CA THR A 259 -28.28 27.10 17.08
C THR A 259 -27.37 27.85 18.05
N ARG A 260 -26.15 27.36 18.33
CA ARG A 260 -25.19 28.09 19.17
C ARG A 260 -24.32 29.02 18.33
N ALA A 261 -24.31 30.29 18.71
CA ALA A 261 -23.33 31.26 18.22
C ALA A 261 -21.92 30.76 18.58
N VAL A 262 -21.12 30.45 17.56
CA VAL A 262 -19.68 30.24 17.72
C VAL A 262 -19.05 31.62 17.61
N GLY A 263 -18.64 32.16 18.76
CA GLY A 263 -17.80 33.36 18.84
C GLY A 263 -16.34 33.04 18.54
#